data_AF-A0A7Y6IZ91-F1
#
_entry.id   AF-A0A7Y6IZ91-F1
#
_cell.length_a   1.000
_cell.length_b   1.000
_cell.length_c   1.000
_cell.angle_alpha   90.00
_cell.angle_beta   90.00
_cell.angle_gamma   90.00
#
_symmetry.space_group_name_H-M   'P 1'
#
loop_
_entity.id
_entity.type
_entity.pdbx_description
1 polymer ?
#
loop_
_entity_poly.entity_id
_entity_poly.type
_entity_poly.pdbx_seq_one_letter_code
_entity_poly.pdbx_strand_id
1 'polypeptide(L)'
;MDTAPAGGDSAPREPAHEQQPLTPPAELTPRERDLLAFERQWWRHPGAKEQAIKETFGFSATRYYQLLGELIDKPAALEQDPMLVKRLRRLRAGRRRDRAARRLGMRP
;
A
#
# COMPACT_ATOMS: atom_id res chain seq x y z
N MET A 1 -46.52 -19.15 7.12
CA MET A 1 -46.45 -18.17 6.02
C MET A 1 -45.07 -17.55 6.10
N ASP A 2 -43.99 -18.25 5.75
CA ASP A 2 -43.66 -18.87 4.45
C ASP A 2 -43.54 -17.81 3.33
N THR A 3 -42.29 -17.42 3.05
CA THR A 3 -41.77 -17.20 1.69
C THR A 3 -40.24 -17.19 1.77
N ALA A 4 -39.64 -18.31 1.40
CA ALA A 4 -38.47 -18.36 0.52
C ALA A 4 -39.03 -18.67 -0.92
N PRO A 5 -38.30 -18.62 -2.05
CA PRO A 5 -36.86 -18.92 -2.20
C PRO A 5 -36.12 -18.18 -3.36
N ALA A 6 -34.95 -18.73 -3.72
CA ALA A 6 -34.08 -18.48 -4.88
C ALA A 6 -33.12 -17.29 -4.72
N GLY A 7 -31.83 -17.39 -5.00
CA GLY A 7 -31.03 -18.41 -5.68
C GLY A 7 -29.77 -17.67 -6.15
N GLY A 8 -28.60 -18.14 -5.78
CA GLY A 8 -27.35 -17.42 -5.99
C GLY A 8 -26.16 -18.26 -5.59
N ASP A 9 -25.98 -19.33 -6.34
CA ASP A 9 -24.72 -20.06 -6.48
C ASP A 9 -23.54 -19.09 -6.59
N SER A 10 -22.58 -19.18 -5.66
CA SER A 10 -21.14 -19.01 -5.89
C SER A 10 -20.40 -19.10 -4.56
N ALA A 11 -19.84 -20.28 -4.30
CA ALA A 11 -18.79 -20.50 -3.31
C ALA A 11 -17.53 -19.64 -3.64
N PRO A 12 -16.56 -19.56 -2.72
CA PRO A 12 -15.68 -18.41 -2.53
C PRO A 12 -14.62 -18.33 -3.64
N ARG A 13 -14.59 -17.19 -4.34
CA ARG A 13 -13.40 -16.86 -5.12
C ARG A 13 -12.47 -16.04 -4.23
N GLU A 14 -11.66 -16.75 -3.45
CA GLU A 14 -10.36 -16.22 -3.09
C GLU A 14 -9.74 -15.70 -4.40
N PRO A 15 -9.36 -14.41 -4.51
CA PRO A 15 -8.41 -14.07 -5.53
C PRO A 15 -7.13 -14.76 -5.09
N ALA A 16 -6.90 -15.94 -5.66
CA ALA A 16 -5.60 -16.56 -5.70
C ALA A 16 -4.61 -15.42 -5.96
N HIS A 17 -3.76 -15.13 -4.97
CA HIS A 17 -2.55 -14.35 -5.22
C HIS A 17 -1.71 -15.24 -6.11
N GLU A 18 -2.04 -15.18 -7.40
CA GLU A 18 -1.38 -15.89 -8.46
C GLU A 18 0.06 -15.38 -8.47
N GLN A 19 0.89 -16.16 -7.79
CA GLN A 19 2.31 -16.32 -8.01
C GLN A 19 3.02 -14.99 -8.26
N GLN A 20 3.40 -14.32 -7.16
CA GLN A 20 4.47 -13.33 -7.24
C GLN A 20 5.67 -14.04 -7.90
N PRO A 21 6.10 -13.64 -9.11
CA PRO A 21 7.32 -14.18 -9.65
C PRO A 21 8.41 -13.83 -8.66
N LEU A 22 9.22 -14.84 -8.28
CA LEU A 22 10.47 -14.69 -7.56
C LEU A 22 11.42 -13.87 -8.43
N THR A 23 11.12 -12.58 -8.55
CA THR A 23 12.01 -11.59 -9.12
C THR A 23 13.19 -11.50 -8.16
N PRO A 24 14.43 -11.53 -8.68
CA PRO A 24 15.59 -11.43 -7.81
C PRO A 24 15.45 -10.17 -6.95
N PRO A 25 15.87 -10.21 -5.67
CA PRO A 25 15.62 -9.14 -4.69
C PRO A 25 16.22 -7.76 -5.04
N ALA A 26 16.86 -7.64 -6.21
CA ALA A 26 17.47 -6.43 -6.74
C ALA A 26 16.55 -5.61 -7.65
N GLU A 27 15.46 -6.15 -8.21
CA GLU A 27 14.66 -5.43 -9.22
C GLU A 27 13.21 -5.19 -8.77
N LEU A 28 12.73 -3.97 -9.00
CA LEU A 28 11.35 -3.60 -8.77
C LEU A 28 10.47 -4.13 -9.88
N THR A 29 9.34 -4.74 -9.52
CA THR A 29 8.29 -5.10 -10.46
C THR A 29 7.71 -3.86 -11.15
N PRO A 30 7.10 -3.99 -12.35
CA PRO A 30 6.44 -2.87 -13.02
C PRO A 30 5.43 -2.16 -12.12
N ARG A 31 4.63 -2.93 -11.37
CA ARG A 31 3.64 -2.42 -10.43
C ARG A 31 4.27 -1.61 -9.30
N GLU A 32 5.42 -2.04 -8.78
CA GLU A 32 6.14 -1.31 -7.75
C GLU A 32 6.72 0.02 -8.26
N ARG A 33 7.21 0.05 -9.51
CA ARG A 33 7.63 1.29 -10.16
C ARG A 33 6.46 2.25 -10.33
N ASP A 34 5.30 1.74 -10.74
CA ASP A 34 4.07 2.54 -10.85
C ASP A 34 3.64 3.08 -9.49
N LEU A 35 3.76 2.30 -8.41
CA LEU A 35 3.51 2.77 -7.04
C LEU A 35 4.41 3.96 -6.68
N LEU A 36 5.71 3.89 -6.97
CA LEU A 36 6.64 4.99 -6.69
C LEU A 36 6.33 6.22 -7.54
N ALA A 37 6.03 6.03 -8.83
CA ALA A 37 5.65 7.11 -9.73
C ALA A 37 4.34 7.80 -9.29
N PHE A 38 3.38 7.02 -8.81
CA PHE A 38 2.11 7.52 -8.28
C PHE A 38 2.29 8.33 -7.00
N GLU A 39 3.21 7.90 -6.14
CA GLU A 39 3.53 8.59 -4.89
C GLU A 39 4.25 9.93 -5.12
N ARG A 40 4.91 10.10 -6.27
CA ARG A 40 5.50 11.37 -6.70
C ARG A 40 4.43 12.40 -7.09
N GLN A 41 3.22 11.98 -7.45
CA GLN A 41 2.17 12.92 -7.86
C GLN A 41 1.57 13.68 -6.67
N TRP A 42 1.37 14.99 -6.86
CA TRP A 42 0.86 15.88 -5.83
C TRP A 42 -0.67 15.86 -5.80
N TRP A 43 -1.24 15.16 -4.82
CA TRP A 43 -2.69 15.10 -4.62
C TRP A 43 -3.14 16.26 -3.72
N ARG A 44 -4.11 17.06 -4.20
CA ARG A 44 -4.60 18.24 -3.49
C ARG A 44 -5.45 17.91 -2.27
N HIS A 45 -6.04 16.71 -2.23
CA HIS A 45 -6.85 16.20 -1.12
C HIS A 45 -6.45 14.76 -0.76
N PRO A 46 -6.30 14.41 0.54
CA PRO A 46 -5.94 13.05 0.97
C PRO A 46 -6.95 11.98 0.52
N GLY A 47 -8.25 12.31 0.54
CA GLY A 47 -9.31 11.37 0.12
C GLY A 47 -9.33 11.09 -1.39
N ALA A 48 -8.96 12.07 -2.21
CA ALA A 48 -8.87 11.89 -3.66
C ALA A 48 -7.78 10.87 -4.03
N LYS A 49 -6.71 10.81 -3.24
CA LYS A 49 -5.63 9.85 -3.43
C LYS A 49 -6.08 8.41 -3.16
N GLU A 50 -6.84 8.17 -2.10
CA GLU A 50 -7.30 6.81 -1.76
C GLU A 50 -8.27 6.27 -2.81
N GLN A 51 -9.15 7.12 -3.31
CA GLN A 51 -10.07 6.79 -4.39
C GLN A 51 -9.30 6.47 -5.68
N ALA A 52 -8.32 7.30 -6.05
CA ALA A 52 -7.49 7.08 -7.22
C ALA A 52 -6.59 5.83 -7.11
N ILE A 53 -6.11 5.50 -5.90
CA ILE A 53 -5.39 4.24 -5.64
C ILE A 53 -6.30 3.05 -5.95
N LYS A 54 -7.55 3.10 -5.46
CA LYS A 54 -8.51 2.02 -5.66
C LYS A 54 -8.89 1.85 -7.13
N GLU A 55 -9.07 2.96 -7.85
CA GLU A 55 -9.40 2.96 -9.28
C GLU A 55 -8.22 2.52 -10.16
N THR A 56 -7.00 2.97 -9.85
CA THR A 56 -5.80 2.68 -10.66
C THR A 56 -5.25 1.27 -10.42
N PHE A 57 -5.14 0.88 -9.14
CA PHE A 57 -4.47 -0.37 -8.75
C PHE A 57 -5.43 -1.50 -8.37
N GLY A 58 -6.72 -1.20 -8.15
CA GLY A 58 -7.72 -2.17 -7.73
C GLY A 58 -7.61 -2.60 -6.26
N PHE A 59 -6.84 -1.89 -5.44
CA PHE A 59 -6.59 -2.24 -4.04
C PHE A 59 -7.06 -1.17 -3.05
N SER A 60 -7.33 -1.58 -1.82
CA SER A 60 -7.62 -0.65 -0.73
C SER A 60 -6.38 0.18 -0.37
N ALA A 61 -6.61 1.41 0.11
CA ALA A 61 -5.55 2.31 0.58
C ALA A 61 -4.67 1.65 1.67
N THR A 62 -5.28 0.87 2.57
CA THR A 62 -4.56 0.10 3.59
C THR A 62 -3.51 -0.83 2.98
N ARG A 63 -3.90 -1.60 1.96
CA ARG A 63 -2.99 -2.54 1.28
C ARG A 63 -1.90 -1.78 0.49
N TYR A 64 -2.26 -0.66 -0.13
CA TYR A 64 -1.30 0.21 -0.81
C TYR A 64 -0.19 0.68 0.13
N TYR A 65 -0.53 1.20 1.32
CA TYR A 65 0.47 1.67 2.27
C TYR A 65 1.31 0.54 2.89
N GLN A 66 0.80 -0.69 2.97
CA GLN A 66 1.58 -1.85 3.39
C GLN A 66 2.65 -2.19 2.34
N LEU A 67 2.25 -2.35 1.08
CA LEU A 67 3.16 -2.59 -0.05
C LEU A 67 4.18 -1.46 -0.18
N LEU A 68 3.74 -0.20 -0.13
CA LEU A 68 4.65 0.95 -0.18
C LEU A 68 5.66 0.91 0.97
N GLY A 69 5.23 0.47 2.17
CA GLY A 69 6.11 0.31 3.33
C GLY A 69 7.20 -0.74 3.12
N GLU A 70 6.87 -1.88 2.54
CA GLU A 70 7.84 -2.92 2.19
C GLU A 70 8.75 -2.46 1.04
N LEU A 71 8.19 -1.70 0.10
CA LEU A 71 8.89 -1.21 -1.08
C LEU A 71 10.02 -0.24 -0.73
N ILE A 72 9.74 0.74 0.14
CA ILE A 72 10.73 1.74 0.56
C ILE A 72 11.89 1.15 1.38
N ASP A 73 11.75 -0.10 1.85
CA ASP A 73 12.80 -0.80 2.58
C ASP A 73 13.72 -1.60 1.63
N LYS A 74 13.37 -1.76 0.35
CA LYS A 74 14.20 -2.44 -0.67
C LYS A 74 15.28 -1.51 -1.25
N PRO A 75 16.49 -2.02 -1.53
CA PRO A 75 17.55 -1.23 -2.18
C PRO A 75 17.15 -0.77 -3.58
N ALA A 76 16.43 -1.60 -4.33
CA ALA A 76 15.92 -1.30 -5.66
C ALA A 76 15.06 -0.02 -5.72
N ALA A 77 14.31 0.28 -4.65
CA ALA A 77 13.53 1.52 -4.54
C ALA A 77 14.42 2.76 -4.44
N LEU A 78 15.55 2.66 -3.73
CA LEU A 78 16.53 3.74 -3.63
C LEU A 78 17.24 4.01 -4.96
N GLU A 79 17.41 2.98 -5.80
CA GLU A 79 18.01 3.13 -7.13
C GLU A 79 17.07 3.85 -8.10
N GLN A 80 15.76 3.62 -8.01
CA GLN A 80 14.77 4.31 -8.85
C GLN A 80 14.49 5.75 -8.42
N ASP A 81 14.18 5.99 -7.13
CA ASP A 81 13.92 7.34 -6.62
C ASP A 81 14.47 7.51 -5.19
N PRO A 82 15.77 7.84 -5.05
CA PRO A 82 16.41 7.93 -3.74
C PRO A 82 15.84 9.05 -2.88
N MET A 83 15.32 10.14 -3.47
CA MET A 83 14.80 11.28 -2.71
C MET A 83 13.42 10.99 -2.13
N LEU A 84 12.53 10.44 -2.94
CA LEU A 84 11.19 10.06 -2.51
C LEU A 84 11.26 8.97 -1.43
N VAL A 85 12.07 7.93 -1.65
CA VAL A 85 12.23 6.83 -0.69
C VAL A 85 12.78 7.32 0.64
N LYS A 86 13.83 8.16 0.64
CA LYS A 86 14.37 8.74 1.90
C LYS A 86 13.32 9.58 2.63
N ARG A 87 12.51 10.37 1.91
CA ARG A 87 11.42 11.17 2.51
C ARG A 87 10.34 10.28 3.12
N LEU A 88 9.90 9.24 2.42
CA LEU A 88 8.89 8.29 2.89
C LEU A 88 9.36 7.49 4.11
N ARG A 89 10.62 7.03 4.11
CA ARG A 89 11.24 6.36 5.27
C ARG A 89 11.24 7.26 6.50
N ARG A 90 11.60 8.55 6.32
CA ARG A 90 11.59 9.53 7.42
C ARG A 90 10.18 9.79 7.96
N LEU A 91 9.18 9.94 7.09
CA LEU A 91 7.77 10.08 7.49
C LEU A 91 7.27 8.85 8.27
N ARG A 92 7.65 7.64 7.85
CA ARG A 92 7.31 6.39 8.56
C ARG A 92 7.98 6.33 9.93
N ALA A 93 9.24 6.72 10.04
CA ALA A 93 9.95 6.80 11.31
C ALA A 93 9.29 7.80 12.28
N GLY A 94 8.84 8.96 11.79
CA GLY A 94 8.05 9.92 12.57
C GLY A 94 6.76 9.31 13.12
N ARG A 95 5.93 8.69 12.26
CA ARG A 95 4.69 8.01 12.69
C ARG A 95 4.92 6.87 13.67
N ARG A 96 6.04 6.14 13.56
CA ARG A 96 6.40 5.09 14.53
C ARG A 96 6.74 5.69 15.89
N ARG A 97 7.48 6.80 15.94
CA ARG A 97 7.82 7.52 17.19
C ARG A 97 6.59 8.09 17.87
N ASP A 98 5.64 8.68 17.13
CA ASP A 98 4.41 9.22 17.70
C ASP A 98 3.53 8.14 18.35
N ARG A 99 3.49 6.93 17.75
CA ARG A 99 2.77 5.79 18.33
C ARG A 99 3.48 5.22 19.55
N ALA A 100 4.82 5.18 19.56
CA ALA A 100 5.59 4.74 20.71
C ALA A 100 5.43 5.71 21.89
N ALA A 101 5.46 7.03 21.65
CA ALA A 101 5.23 8.06 22.66
C ALA A 101 3.82 7.96 23.29
N ARG A 102 2.79 7.69 22.47
CA ARG A 102 1.41 7.48 22.95
C ARG A 102 1.25 6.21 23.80
N ARG A 103 1.97 5.13 23.48
CA ARG A 103 1.94 3.89 24.28
C ARG A 103 2.71 4.01 25.60
N LEU A 104 3.71 4.89 25.65
CA LEU A 104 4.49 5.13 26.86
C LEU A 104 3.81 6.15 27.81
N GLY A 105 2.61 6.65 27.47
CA GLY A 105 1.90 7.63 28.30
C GLY A 105 2.57 9.01 28.38
N MET A 106 3.61 9.26 27.58
CA MET A 106 4.38 10.50 27.63
C MET A 106 3.69 11.54 26.73
N ARG A 107 2.89 12.42 27.34
CA ARG A 107 2.45 13.69 26.76
C ARG A 107 3.05 14.82 27.60
N PRO A 108 3.36 16.00 27.01
CA PRO A 108 3.57 17.21 27.80
C PRO A 108 2.29 17.61 28.54
#